data_AF-A0A6P8IZD8-F1
#
_entry.id   AF-A0A6P8IZD8-F1
#
_cell.length_a   1.000
_cell.length_b   1.000
_cell.length_c   1.000
_cell.angle_alpha   90.00
_cell.angle_beta   90.00
_cell.angle_gamma   90.00
#
_symmetry.space_group_name_H-M   'P 1'
#
loop_
_entity.id
_entity.type
_entity.pdbx_description
1 polymer ?
#
loop_
_entity_poly.entity_id
_entity_poly.type
_entity_poly.pdbx_seq_one_letter_code
_entity_poly.pdbx_strand_id
1 'polypeptide(L)'
;MTSPHEAKITCFNNSPCKNGGTCLVDSSVPVGYRCTCTLFNTGLKCENWTAAHCNGLPLGLEDKRIADSQLSASSVVNNYHHPKYARLNALPGSDHAGSWRGASRNGEYFQVDLLTTKMITKFATQGRPRDKYNRNQWISKFSLTYSVDGSTWVSYRGDGQSTKIFNGNSDKDTIVSHSLGVDVPIVARYIRIVVQAFVESPSLRAELYGCNI
;
A
#
# COMPACT_ATOMS: atom_id res chain seq x y z
N MET A 1 3.73 -53.34 18.13
CA MET A 1 3.02 -52.06 17.92
C MET A 1 3.80 -51.27 16.89
N THR A 2 3.47 -51.39 15.61
CA THR A 2 4.11 -50.65 14.52
C THR A 2 3.38 -49.32 14.34
N SER A 3 4.13 -48.23 14.45
CA SER A 3 3.67 -46.84 14.29
C SER A 3 2.97 -46.64 12.93
N PRO A 4 1.92 -45.80 12.82
CA PRO A 4 1.28 -45.52 11.55
C PRO A 4 2.28 -44.81 10.64
N HIS A 5 2.51 -45.38 9.45
CA HIS A 5 3.22 -44.70 8.37
C HIS A 5 2.53 -43.36 8.09
N GLU A 6 3.14 -42.26 8.52
CA GLU A 6 2.91 -40.96 7.91
C GLU A 6 3.17 -41.12 6.41
N ALA A 7 2.12 -40.97 5.60
CA ALA A 7 2.24 -40.95 4.15
C ALA A 7 3.24 -39.85 3.79
N LYS A 8 4.42 -40.22 3.27
CA LYS A 8 5.39 -39.25 2.75
C LYS A 8 4.67 -38.46 1.65
N ILE A 9 4.35 -37.20 1.94
CA ILE A 9 3.76 -36.28 0.96
C ILE A 9 4.81 -36.10 -0.14
N THR A 10 4.55 -36.70 -1.31
CA THR A 10 5.42 -36.61 -2.50
C THR A 10 4.80 -35.66 -3.51
N CYS A 11 5.62 -35.21 -4.48
CA CYS A 11 5.20 -34.26 -5.52
C CYS A 11 4.03 -34.74 -6.41
N PHE A 12 3.59 -36.00 -6.30
CA PHE A 12 2.68 -36.65 -7.25
C PHE A 12 1.19 -36.54 -6.92
N ASN A 13 0.81 -36.39 -5.65
CA ASN A 13 -0.62 -36.40 -5.25
C ASN A 13 -1.21 -35.01 -4.99
N ASN A 14 -0.35 -34.02 -4.73
CA ASN A 14 -0.62 -32.59 -4.70
C ASN A 14 0.71 -31.92 -4.40
N SER A 15 1.15 -30.98 -5.23
CA SER A 15 2.43 -30.31 -4.99
C SER A 15 2.41 -29.62 -3.61
N PRO A 16 3.34 -29.95 -2.70
CA PRO A 16 3.46 -29.27 -1.41
C PRO A 16 3.96 -27.83 -1.57
N CYS A 17 4.52 -27.48 -2.73
CA CYS A 17 5.01 -26.15 -3.03
C CYS A 17 3.85 -25.19 -3.33
N LYS A 18 3.89 -24.02 -2.70
CA LYS A 18 2.91 -22.94 -2.83
C LYS A 18 3.35 -21.94 -3.91
N ASN A 19 2.44 -21.04 -4.27
CA ASN A 19 2.72 -19.86 -5.09
C ASN A 19 3.42 -20.16 -6.43
N GLY A 20 3.07 -21.28 -7.08
CA GLY A 20 3.65 -21.70 -8.36
C GLY A 20 5.08 -22.26 -8.26
N GLY A 21 5.56 -22.58 -7.07
CA GLY A 21 6.84 -23.28 -6.89
C GLY A 21 6.82 -24.69 -7.47
N THR A 22 7.95 -25.13 -8.02
CA THR A 22 8.10 -26.45 -8.60
C THR A 22 8.57 -27.45 -7.55
N CYS A 23 7.86 -28.58 -7.45
CA CYS A 23 8.24 -29.67 -6.55
C CYS A 23 9.22 -30.61 -7.23
N LEU A 24 10.36 -30.86 -6.59
CA LEU A 24 11.38 -31.82 -7.02
C LEU A 24 11.49 -32.91 -5.98
N VAL A 25 11.41 -34.17 -6.41
CA VAL A 25 11.64 -35.32 -5.52
C VAL A 25 13.13 -35.34 -5.15
N ASP A 26 13.42 -35.36 -3.85
CA ASP A 26 14.77 -35.39 -3.33
C ASP A 26 14.83 -36.34 -2.14
N SER A 27 15.34 -37.55 -2.39
CA SER A 27 15.48 -38.59 -1.37
C SER A 27 16.59 -38.33 -0.35
N SER A 28 17.43 -37.30 -0.58
CA SER A 28 18.48 -36.92 0.37
C SER A 28 17.97 -36.12 1.56
N VAL A 29 16.76 -35.57 1.48
CA VAL A 29 16.14 -34.81 2.59
C VAL A 29 15.07 -35.64 3.30
N PRO A 30 14.87 -35.46 4.62
CA PRO A 30 13.94 -36.28 5.42
C PRO A 30 12.50 -36.28 4.89
N VAL A 31 12.07 -35.16 4.32
CA VAL A 31 10.72 -34.96 3.77
C VAL A 31 10.55 -35.55 2.36
N GLY A 32 11.62 -35.96 1.69
CA GLY A 32 11.58 -36.62 0.38
C GLY A 32 11.37 -35.70 -0.83
N TYR A 33 11.35 -34.37 -0.63
CA TYR A 33 11.18 -33.39 -1.71
C TYR A 33 11.83 -32.04 -1.35
N ARG A 34 12.11 -31.23 -2.37
CA ARG A 34 12.43 -29.80 -2.24
C ARG A 34 11.55 -28.97 -3.17
N CYS A 35 11.29 -27.73 -2.79
CA CYS A 35 10.63 -26.76 -3.64
C CYS A 35 11.66 -25.81 -4.26
N THR A 36 11.60 -25.62 -5.57
CA THR A 36 12.26 -24.49 -6.22
C THR A 36 11.25 -23.36 -6.36
N CYS A 37 11.51 -22.26 -5.65
CA CYS A 37 10.62 -21.12 -5.63
C CYS A 37 10.82 -20.25 -6.88
N THR A 38 9.74 -19.58 -7.28
CA THR A 38 9.84 -18.49 -8.25
C THR A 38 10.70 -17.37 -7.64
N LEU A 39 11.17 -16.43 -8.46
CA LEU A 39 11.96 -15.26 -8.02
C LEU A 39 11.26 -14.41 -6.93
N PHE A 40 9.97 -14.64 -6.74
CA PHE A 40 9.11 -13.90 -5.85
C PHE A 40 8.83 -14.59 -4.52
N ASN A 41 9.28 -15.84 -4.33
CA ASN A 41 8.96 -16.61 -3.13
C ASN A 41 10.19 -17.17 -2.43
N THR A 42 10.11 -17.31 -1.11
CA THR A 42 11.08 -18.01 -0.26
C THR A 42 10.36 -18.98 0.68
N GLY A 43 11.13 -19.69 1.51
CA GLY A 43 10.60 -20.73 2.40
C GLY A 43 10.73 -22.13 1.81
N LEU A 44 10.60 -23.15 2.66
CA LEU A 44 10.81 -24.55 2.28
C LEU A 44 9.72 -25.06 1.33
N LYS A 45 8.54 -24.45 1.36
CA LYS A 45 7.39 -24.72 0.50
C LYS A 45 7.03 -23.51 -0.37
N CYS A 46 7.88 -22.51 -0.51
CA CYS A 46 7.59 -21.25 -1.22
C CYS A 46 6.40 -20.46 -0.65
N GLU A 47 6.17 -20.60 0.66
CA GLU A 47 5.08 -20.01 1.40
C GLU A 47 5.26 -18.52 1.70
N ASN A 48 6.51 -18.04 1.66
CA ASN A 48 6.85 -16.65 1.93
C ASN A 48 7.06 -15.90 0.63
N TRP A 49 6.79 -14.59 0.62
CA TRP A 49 7.11 -13.72 -0.51
C TRP A 49 8.47 -13.05 -0.29
N THR A 50 9.27 -12.90 -1.34
CA THR A 50 10.52 -12.13 -1.28
C THR A 50 10.19 -10.64 -1.17
N ALA A 51 11.08 -9.86 -0.57
CA ALA A 51 11.00 -8.40 -0.60
C ALA A 51 10.93 -7.85 -2.05
N ALA A 52 11.46 -8.59 -3.03
CA ALA A 52 11.35 -8.25 -4.45
C ALA A 52 9.91 -8.41 -5.01
N HIS A 53 9.07 -9.28 -4.44
CA HIS A 53 7.66 -9.38 -4.80
C HIS A 53 6.80 -8.26 -4.21
N CYS A 54 7.28 -7.61 -3.14
CA CYS A 54 6.56 -6.52 -2.50
C CYS A 54 6.57 -5.21 -3.29
N ASN A 55 7.28 -5.15 -4.42
CA ASN A 55 7.38 -3.97 -5.26
C ASN A 55 6.27 -3.92 -6.31
N GLY A 56 5.11 -3.38 -5.92
CA GLY A 56 4.17 -2.82 -6.90
C GLY A 56 2.78 -3.42 -6.98
N LEU A 57 2.38 -4.31 -6.06
CA LEU A 57 0.98 -4.72 -5.96
C LEU A 57 0.16 -3.66 -5.22
N PRO A 58 -0.99 -3.21 -5.75
CA PRO A 58 -1.85 -2.26 -5.05
C PRO A 58 -2.37 -2.87 -3.75
N LEU A 59 -2.41 -2.08 -2.68
CA LEU A 59 -2.92 -2.52 -1.38
C LEU A 59 -4.44 -2.39 -1.29
N GLY A 60 -5.04 -1.56 -2.15
CA GLY A 60 -6.46 -1.65 -2.46
C GLY A 60 -7.28 -0.41 -2.16
N LEU A 61 -6.68 0.78 -2.30
CA LEU A 61 -7.45 2.01 -2.26
C LEU A 61 -8.36 2.10 -3.50
N GLU A 62 -7.82 1.88 -4.70
CA GLU A 62 -8.58 1.95 -5.96
C GLU A 62 -9.67 0.88 -6.05
N ASP A 63 -9.30 -0.38 -5.80
CA ASP A 63 -10.19 -1.54 -5.97
C ASP A 63 -11.10 -1.83 -4.76
N LYS A 64 -11.03 -0.99 -3.72
CA LYS A 64 -11.84 -1.06 -2.50
C LYS A 64 -11.58 -2.27 -1.60
N ARG A 65 -10.47 -3.02 -1.76
CA ARG A 65 -10.06 -4.00 -0.74
C ARG A 65 -9.74 -3.34 0.61
N ILE A 66 -9.28 -2.09 0.60
CA ILE A 66 -9.25 -1.24 1.78
C ILE A 66 -10.64 -0.61 1.93
N ALA A 67 -11.36 -0.96 2.99
CA ALA A 67 -12.72 -0.51 3.26
C ALA A 67 -12.79 0.97 3.68
N ASP A 68 -13.98 1.59 3.56
CA ASP A 68 -14.17 3.00 3.92
C ASP A 68 -13.88 3.29 5.41
N SER A 69 -14.15 2.34 6.30
CA SER A 69 -13.87 2.45 7.73
C SER A 69 -12.38 2.49 8.06
N GLN A 70 -11.51 2.07 7.13
CA GLN A 70 -10.06 2.13 7.25
C GLN A 70 -9.50 3.50 6.84
N LEU A 71 -10.33 4.40 6.33
CA LEU A 71 -9.92 5.68 5.76
C LEU A 71 -10.36 6.83 6.67
N SER A 72 -9.40 7.64 7.10
CA SER A 72 -9.64 8.82 7.93
C SER A 72 -8.80 10.00 7.47
N ALA A 73 -9.05 11.18 8.02
CA ALA A 73 -8.29 12.38 7.72
C ALA A 73 -8.27 13.30 8.95
N SER A 74 -7.32 14.24 8.98
CA SER A 74 -7.24 15.28 10.00
C SER A 74 -8.47 16.19 10.00
N SER A 75 -9.02 16.47 8.83
CA SER A 75 -10.25 17.23 8.65
C SER A 75 -10.90 16.93 7.31
N VAL A 76 -12.14 17.37 7.16
CA VAL A 76 -12.91 17.29 5.92
C VAL A 76 -13.64 18.59 5.73
N VAL A 77 -13.56 19.19 4.54
CA VAL A 77 -14.18 20.51 4.30
C VAL A 77 -15.71 20.47 4.29
N ASN A 78 -16.31 19.36 3.85
CA ASN A 78 -17.75 19.08 3.88
C ASN A 78 -18.02 17.61 3.48
N ASN A 79 -19.29 17.22 3.48
CA ASN A 79 -19.72 15.84 3.23
C ASN A 79 -19.43 15.29 1.83
N TYR A 80 -19.10 16.14 0.84
CA TYR A 80 -18.77 15.69 -0.52
C TYR A 80 -17.31 15.25 -0.67
N HIS A 81 -16.47 15.46 0.35
CA HIS A 81 -15.01 15.30 0.26
C HIS A 81 -14.44 14.40 1.34
N HIS A 82 -15.25 13.48 1.87
CA HIS A 82 -14.82 12.51 2.89
C HIS A 82 -13.62 11.67 2.45
N PRO A 83 -12.79 11.19 3.40
CA PRO A 83 -11.59 10.39 3.12
C PRO A 83 -11.87 9.13 2.28
N LYS A 84 -13.07 8.54 2.37
CA LYS A 84 -13.48 7.42 1.52
C LYS A 84 -13.45 7.69 0.01
N TYR A 85 -13.44 8.97 -0.40
CA TYR A 85 -13.33 9.37 -1.81
C TYR A 85 -11.89 9.58 -2.26
N ALA A 86 -10.89 9.45 -1.38
CA ALA A 86 -9.47 9.62 -1.70
C ALA A 86 -8.85 8.42 -2.43
N ARG A 87 -9.63 7.66 -3.19
CA ARG A 87 -9.19 6.46 -3.89
C ARG A 87 -8.63 6.84 -5.25
N LEU A 88 -7.49 6.26 -5.66
CA LEU A 88 -6.92 6.50 -6.98
C LEU A 88 -7.98 6.26 -8.07
N ASN A 89 -7.97 7.09 -9.11
CA ASN A 89 -8.93 7.04 -10.22
C ASN A 89 -10.41 7.17 -9.82
N ALA A 90 -10.73 7.53 -8.58
CA ALA A 90 -12.10 7.84 -8.19
C ALA A 90 -12.67 8.96 -9.07
N LEU A 91 -13.91 8.77 -9.49
CA LEU A 91 -14.70 9.72 -10.26
C LEU A 91 -15.70 10.44 -9.35
N PRO A 92 -16.11 11.68 -9.69
CA PRO A 92 -17.17 12.35 -8.96
C PRO A 92 -18.53 11.66 -9.18
N GLY A 93 -19.42 11.81 -8.20
CA GLY A 93 -20.79 11.30 -8.21
C GLY A 93 -21.79 12.41 -7.95
N SER A 94 -23.07 12.07 -7.86
CA SER A 94 -24.13 13.04 -7.51
C SER A 94 -23.98 13.57 -6.09
N ASP A 95 -23.40 12.78 -5.19
CA ASP A 95 -23.27 13.02 -3.75
C ASP A 95 -21.81 13.15 -3.29
N HIS A 96 -20.83 13.17 -4.21
CA HIS A 96 -19.43 13.34 -3.86
C HIS A 96 -18.55 13.94 -4.97
N ALA A 97 -17.49 14.62 -4.56
CA ALA A 97 -16.51 15.26 -5.43
C ALA A 97 -15.47 14.29 -6.01
N GLY A 98 -15.44 13.03 -5.56
CA GLY A 98 -14.50 12.02 -6.06
C GLY A 98 -13.05 12.20 -5.58
N SER A 99 -12.83 12.96 -4.51
CA SER A 99 -11.53 13.07 -3.82
C SER A 99 -11.74 13.45 -2.36
N TRP A 100 -10.73 13.19 -1.51
CA TRP A 100 -10.68 13.88 -0.22
C TRP A 100 -10.29 15.35 -0.42
N ARG A 101 -10.79 16.22 0.48
CA ARG A 101 -10.34 17.61 0.61
C ARG A 101 -10.32 18.02 2.09
N GLY A 102 -9.12 18.33 2.58
CA GLY A 102 -8.92 18.87 3.92
C GLY A 102 -9.16 20.39 3.99
N ALA A 103 -9.04 20.96 5.20
CA ALA A 103 -8.94 22.40 5.38
C ALA A 103 -7.71 22.96 4.64
N SER A 104 -7.78 24.19 4.14
CA SER A 104 -6.68 24.80 3.37
C SER A 104 -5.49 25.23 4.25
N ARG A 105 -4.81 24.29 4.89
CA ARG A 105 -3.62 24.51 5.73
C ARG A 105 -2.60 23.37 5.59
N ASN A 106 -1.34 23.67 5.87
CA ASN A 106 -0.28 22.66 5.92
C ASN A 106 -0.46 21.76 7.16
N GLY A 107 0.02 20.52 7.06
CA GLY A 107 -0.09 19.53 8.13
C GLY A 107 -1.40 18.74 8.15
N GLU A 108 -2.37 19.09 7.29
CA GLU A 108 -3.50 18.20 7.01
C GLU A 108 -2.99 16.84 6.51
N TYR A 109 -3.70 15.77 6.82
CA TYR A 109 -3.33 14.44 6.39
C TYR A 109 -4.54 13.58 6.01
N PHE A 110 -4.29 12.70 5.04
CA PHE A 110 -5.12 11.53 4.76
C PHE A 110 -4.45 10.31 5.39
N GLN A 111 -5.21 9.49 6.11
CA GLN A 111 -4.72 8.33 6.86
C GLN A 111 -5.39 7.04 6.37
N VAL A 112 -4.58 6.00 6.24
CA VAL A 112 -5.01 4.63 5.92
C VAL A 112 -4.61 3.71 7.07
N ASP A 113 -5.59 2.97 7.62
CA ASP A 113 -5.36 1.81 8.48
C ASP A 113 -5.35 0.53 7.64
N LEU A 114 -4.20 -0.13 7.53
CA LEU A 114 -4.02 -1.37 6.77
C LEU A 114 -4.50 -2.62 7.54
N LEU A 115 -5.03 -2.45 8.76
CA LEU A 115 -5.49 -3.44 9.74
C LEU A 115 -4.40 -4.35 10.31
N THR A 116 -3.43 -4.72 9.49
CA THR A 116 -2.22 -5.44 9.87
C THR A 116 -1.00 -4.67 9.43
N THR A 117 0.14 -4.93 10.06
CA THR A 117 1.42 -4.44 9.56
C THR A 117 1.66 -4.97 8.15
N LYS A 118 2.07 -4.09 7.24
CA LYS A 118 2.41 -4.39 5.85
C LYS A 118 3.72 -3.70 5.50
N MET A 119 4.39 -4.22 4.46
CA MET A 119 5.49 -3.52 3.82
C MET A 119 4.93 -2.66 2.70
N ILE A 120 5.18 -1.36 2.74
CA ILE A 120 4.79 -0.36 1.74
C ILE A 120 6.05 0.04 0.98
N THR A 121 5.99 -0.04 -0.35
CA THR A 121 7.14 0.11 -1.24
C THR A 121 6.94 1.18 -2.31
N LYS A 122 5.70 1.60 -2.56
CA LYS A 122 5.38 2.67 -3.51
C LYS A 122 4.07 3.33 -3.11
N PHE A 123 3.91 4.58 -3.51
CA PHE A 123 2.63 5.29 -3.44
C PHE A 123 2.36 6.03 -4.74
N ALA A 124 1.09 6.27 -5.01
CA ALA A 124 0.63 7.10 -6.11
C ALA A 124 -0.36 8.15 -5.60
N THR A 125 -0.30 9.35 -6.17
CA THR A 125 -1.20 10.47 -5.85
C THR A 125 -1.80 11.06 -7.12
N GLN A 126 -3.02 11.56 -6.99
CA GLN A 126 -3.79 12.31 -7.98
C GLN A 126 -4.51 13.47 -7.28
N GLY A 127 -4.81 14.54 -8.02
CA GLY A 127 -5.62 15.65 -7.52
C GLY A 127 -7.13 15.36 -7.54
N ARG A 128 -7.93 16.42 -7.40
CA ARG A 128 -9.39 16.38 -7.54
C ARG A 128 -9.77 16.01 -8.99
N PRO A 129 -10.62 15.00 -9.23
CA PRO A 129 -11.07 14.71 -10.59
C PRO A 129 -11.86 15.88 -11.18
N ARG A 130 -11.91 15.96 -12.52
CA ARG A 130 -12.80 16.90 -13.20
C ARG A 130 -14.26 16.60 -12.85
N ASP A 131 -14.94 17.60 -12.28
CA ASP A 131 -16.37 17.61 -12.01
C ASP A 131 -17.02 18.85 -12.64
N LYS A 132 -18.32 19.07 -12.40
CA LYS A 132 -19.07 20.22 -12.91
C LYS A 132 -18.51 21.59 -12.48
N TYR A 133 -17.71 21.64 -11.41
CA TYR A 133 -17.07 22.87 -10.93
C TYR A 133 -15.67 23.06 -11.50
N ASN A 134 -15.09 22.01 -12.09
CA ASN A 134 -13.80 22.00 -12.79
C ASN A 134 -12.66 22.68 -12.02
N ARG A 135 -12.65 22.57 -10.68
CA ARG A 135 -11.62 23.18 -9.82
C ARG A 135 -10.24 22.56 -10.04
N ASN A 136 -9.20 23.34 -9.80
CA ASN A 136 -7.80 22.95 -9.95
C ASN A 136 -7.17 22.74 -8.56
N GLN A 137 -7.48 21.59 -7.96
CA GLN A 137 -7.11 21.29 -6.58
C GLN A 137 -6.28 20.02 -6.48
N TRP A 138 -5.10 20.11 -5.88
CA TRP A 138 -4.21 18.98 -5.63
C TRP A 138 -3.15 19.32 -4.58
N ILE A 139 -2.55 18.29 -3.98
CA ILE A 139 -1.34 18.44 -3.18
C ILE A 139 -0.11 18.49 -4.10
N SER A 140 0.74 19.50 -3.94
CA SER A 140 1.95 19.69 -4.76
C SER A 140 3.22 19.26 -4.06
N LYS A 141 3.22 19.21 -2.72
CA LYS A 141 4.27 18.61 -1.91
C LYS A 141 3.68 17.89 -0.71
N PHE A 142 4.28 16.78 -0.32
CA PHE A 142 3.86 16.04 0.87
C PHE A 142 5.03 15.30 1.52
N SER A 143 4.81 14.88 2.76
CA SER A 143 5.66 13.93 3.46
C SER A 143 4.82 12.73 3.90
N LEU A 144 5.51 11.68 4.38
CA LEU A 144 4.85 10.51 4.93
C LEU A 144 5.16 10.40 6.42
N THR A 145 4.14 10.10 7.22
CA THR A 145 4.32 9.59 8.58
C THR A 145 3.62 8.24 8.70
N TYR A 146 4.17 7.35 9.51
CA TYR A 146 3.65 5.99 9.66
C TYR A 146 3.74 5.49 11.09
N SER A 147 2.97 4.47 11.40
CA SER A 147 2.84 3.92 12.74
C SER A 147 2.46 2.44 12.70
N VAL A 148 2.89 1.68 13.71
CA VAL A 148 2.48 0.28 13.92
C VAL A 148 1.32 0.20 14.92
N ASP A 149 1.31 1.07 15.92
CA ASP A 149 0.38 1.06 17.05
C ASP A 149 -0.79 2.06 16.91
N GLY A 150 -0.66 3.05 16.03
CA GLY A 150 -1.63 4.13 15.83
C GLY A 150 -1.41 5.32 16.78
N SER A 151 -0.54 5.20 17.78
CA SER A 151 -0.22 6.23 18.77
C SER A 151 1.13 6.89 18.54
N THR A 152 2.16 6.11 18.21
CA THR A 152 3.52 6.57 18.00
C THR A 152 3.78 6.72 16.51
N TRP A 153 4.05 7.95 16.06
CA TRP A 153 4.20 8.27 14.64
C TRP A 153 5.64 8.63 14.29
N VAL A 154 6.14 8.04 13.20
CA VAL A 154 7.49 8.25 12.69
C VAL A 154 7.43 8.91 11.32
N SER A 155 8.23 9.95 11.11
CA SER A 155 8.41 10.57 9.78
C SER A 155 9.30 9.72 8.90
N TYR A 156 8.89 9.50 7.65
CA TYR A 156 9.75 8.86 6.65
C TYR A 156 10.89 9.80 6.25
N ARG A 157 12.13 9.29 6.30
CA ARG A 157 13.36 10.04 6.00
C ARG A 157 14.10 9.54 4.75
N GLY A 158 13.76 8.35 4.26
CA GLY A 158 14.51 7.69 3.19
C GLY A 158 15.94 7.39 3.61
N ASP A 159 16.89 7.72 2.75
CA ASP A 159 18.34 7.62 2.95
C ASP A 159 18.94 8.82 3.73
N GLY A 160 18.15 9.87 3.96
CA GLY A 160 18.57 11.09 4.64
C GLY A 160 18.32 11.10 6.14
N GLN A 161 18.79 12.16 6.80
CA GLN A 161 18.55 12.39 8.24
C GLN A 161 17.30 13.24 8.53
N SER A 162 16.79 13.96 7.53
CA SER A 162 15.61 14.83 7.64
C SER A 162 14.36 14.17 7.04
N THR A 163 13.18 14.68 7.39
CA THR A 163 11.91 14.23 6.80
C THR A 163 11.96 14.36 5.27
N LYS A 164 11.67 13.27 4.56
CA LYS A 164 11.60 13.27 3.10
C LYS A 164 10.37 14.05 2.63
N ILE A 165 10.59 15.04 1.77
CA ILE A 165 9.54 15.76 1.04
C ILE A 165 9.48 15.20 -0.37
N PHE A 166 8.29 14.79 -0.78
CA PHE A 166 7.99 14.33 -2.12
C PHE A 166 7.35 15.44 -2.93
N ASN A 167 7.75 15.53 -4.21
CA ASN A 167 7.03 16.35 -5.18
C ASN A 167 5.75 15.60 -5.57
N GLY A 168 4.61 16.20 -5.25
CA GLY A 168 3.29 15.65 -5.57
C GLY A 168 2.87 16.00 -6.99
N ASN A 169 1.59 16.32 -7.16
CA ASN A 169 1.01 16.56 -8.48
C ASN A 169 1.29 17.99 -8.97
N SER A 170 1.41 18.14 -10.29
CA SER A 170 1.48 19.42 -11.01
C SER A 170 0.16 19.82 -11.67
N ASP A 171 -0.78 18.88 -11.72
CA ASP A 171 -2.14 19.05 -12.24
C ASP A 171 -3.09 18.13 -11.45
N LYS A 172 -4.36 18.07 -11.82
CA LYS A 172 -5.38 17.33 -11.06
C LYS A 172 -5.63 15.89 -11.54
N ASP A 173 -5.14 15.53 -12.73
CA ASP A 173 -5.55 14.33 -13.46
C ASP A 173 -4.42 13.29 -13.55
N THR A 174 -3.17 13.72 -13.70
CA THR A 174 -1.99 12.86 -13.85
C THR A 174 -1.70 12.09 -12.57
N ILE A 175 -1.47 10.77 -12.70
CA ILE A 175 -0.96 9.93 -11.62
C ILE A 175 0.53 10.20 -11.43
N VAL A 176 0.90 10.68 -10.24
CA VAL A 176 2.31 10.82 -9.85
C VAL A 176 2.62 9.71 -8.85
N SER A 177 3.64 8.90 -9.15
CA SER A 177 4.02 7.79 -8.28
C SER A 177 5.48 7.85 -7.87
N HIS A 178 5.77 7.40 -6.65
CA HIS A 178 7.12 7.34 -6.10
C HIS A 178 7.35 5.96 -5.50
N SER A 179 8.44 5.32 -5.93
CA SER A 179 8.94 4.10 -5.29
C SER A 179 9.84 4.48 -4.13
N LEU A 180 9.68 3.77 -3.03
CA LEU A 180 10.60 3.79 -1.89
C LEU A 180 11.80 2.89 -2.24
N GLY A 181 12.97 3.25 -1.74
CA GLY A 181 14.18 2.44 -1.95
C GLY A 181 14.01 1.06 -1.32
N VAL A 182 14.59 0.03 -1.95
CA VAL A 182 14.49 -1.37 -1.49
C VAL A 182 15.04 -1.53 -0.07
N ASP A 183 16.05 -0.76 0.29
CA ASP A 183 16.69 -0.78 1.61
C ASP A 183 15.99 0.11 2.66
N VAL A 184 15.00 0.92 2.24
CA VAL A 184 14.25 1.84 3.09
C VAL A 184 12.74 1.78 2.85
N PRO A 185 12.10 0.58 2.88
CA PRO A 185 10.65 0.49 2.80
C PRO A 185 9.99 1.06 4.07
N ILE A 186 8.68 1.32 4.01
CA ILE A 186 7.90 1.59 5.20
C ILE A 186 7.27 0.29 5.68
N VAL A 187 7.55 -0.12 6.92
CA VAL A 187 6.88 -1.25 7.57
C VAL A 187 5.93 -0.70 8.63
N ALA A 188 4.62 -0.74 8.35
CA ALA A 188 3.62 -0.07 9.17
C ALA A 188 2.23 -0.67 9.03
N ARG A 189 1.36 -0.42 10.02
CA ARG A 189 -0.08 -0.66 9.92
C ARG A 189 -0.80 0.62 9.47
N TYR A 190 -0.40 1.76 9.99
CA TYR A 190 -1.00 3.05 9.66
C TYR A 190 -0.02 3.89 8.85
N ILE A 191 -0.54 4.58 7.85
CA ILE A 191 0.23 5.55 7.07
C ILE A 191 -0.59 6.83 6.86
N ARG A 192 0.09 7.96 6.91
CA ARG A 192 -0.43 9.30 6.65
C ARG A 192 0.32 9.94 5.50
N ILE A 193 -0.43 10.41 4.51
CA ILE A 193 0.05 11.36 3.50
C ILE A 193 -0.18 12.76 4.06
N VAL A 194 0.90 13.44 4.48
CA VAL A 194 0.86 14.72 5.17
C VAL A 194 1.13 15.85 4.19
N VAL A 195 0.17 16.76 4.07
CA VAL A 195 0.21 17.91 3.15
C VAL A 195 1.29 18.90 3.57
N GLN A 196 2.19 19.22 2.65
CA GLN A 196 3.26 20.22 2.83
C GLN A 196 3.05 21.45 1.95
N ALA A 197 2.44 21.28 0.78
CA ALA A 197 1.97 22.35 -0.08
C ALA A 197 0.85 21.85 -1.00
N PHE A 198 0.00 22.76 -1.47
CA PHE A 198 -1.12 22.46 -2.36
C PHE A 198 -1.44 23.62 -3.30
N VAL A 199 -2.18 23.34 -4.37
CA VAL A 199 -2.75 24.34 -5.30
C VAL A 199 -4.24 24.44 -5.04
N GLU A 200 -4.75 25.67 -4.90
CA GLU A 200 -6.11 26.07 -4.45
C GLU A 200 -6.56 25.49 -3.11
N SER A 201 -6.53 24.17 -2.93
CA SER A 201 -6.87 23.46 -1.71
C SER A 201 -6.28 22.05 -1.71
N PRO A 202 -5.98 21.47 -0.54
CA PRO A 202 -5.43 20.12 -0.45
C PRO A 202 -6.50 19.11 -0.83
N SER A 203 -6.40 18.59 -2.05
CA SER A 203 -7.24 17.50 -2.54
C SER A 203 -6.40 16.33 -3.00
N LEU A 204 -6.87 15.12 -2.74
CA LEU A 204 -6.11 13.91 -2.96
C LEU A 204 -7.00 12.73 -3.36
N ARG A 205 -6.49 11.98 -4.33
CA ARG A 205 -6.76 10.56 -4.59
C ARG A 205 -5.43 9.81 -4.49
N ALA A 206 -5.42 8.62 -3.92
CA ALA A 206 -4.17 7.90 -3.65
C ALA A 206 -4.29 6.39 -3.84
N GLU A 207 -3.14 5.74 -4.08
CA GLU A 207 -2.94 4.29 -3.94
C GLU A 207 -1.65 4.02 -3.17
N LEU A 208 -1.64 2.93 -2.41
CA LEU A 208 -0.47 2.39 -1.75
C LEU A 208 -0.11 1.06 -2.40
N TYR A 209 1.19 0.78 -2.52
CA TYR A 209 1.67 -0.47 -3.09
C TYR A 209 2.61 -1.16 -2.12
N GLY A 210 2.53 -2.49 -2.07
CA GLY A 210 3.23 -3.25 -1.04
C GLY A 210 2.78 -4.70 -0.95
N CYS A 211 3.00 -5.31 0.21
CA CYS A 211 2.64 -6.70 0.48
C CYS A 211 2.37 -6.94 1.98
N ASN A 212 1.82 -8.11 2.29
CA ASN A 212 1.80 -8.62 3.66
C ASN A 212 3.21 -9.07 4.08
N ILE A 213 3.50 -8.95 5.37
CA ILE A 213 4.69 -9.53 6.01
C ILE A 213 4.35 -10.83 6.73
#